data_AF-D4JQM6-F1
#
_entry.id   AF-D4JQM6-F1
#
_cell.length_a   1.000
_cell.length_b   1.000
_cell.length_c   1.000
_cell.angle_alpha   90.00
_cell.angle_beta   90.00
_cell.angle_gamma   90.00
#
_symmetry.space_group_name_H-M   'P 1'
#
loop_
_entity.id
_entity.type
_entity.pdbx_description
1 polymer ?
#
loop_
_entity_poly.entity_id
_entity_poly.type
_entity_poly.pdbx_seq_one_letter_code
_entity_poly.pdbx_strand_id
1 'polypeptide(L)'
;MKKSIIRRAIAVFIAATMLAGCAAQDSGVLSSVGNSSATESNISYVEDTSSVDENSEVTSVDSSVTESDTSSDTSEQEESNTSKQENASKAENTEKPADTTKAPSTADTKNNSQSKPAASSSNFTVQWKKSSSWEEGGKKCGGYEIVITNNGDTVNSWTAKVTVPGNTKLMSQWNGIFSISGNTMTVKNESYNGTIEKGKSISFGFNYSADAYINEGKVTVNGSTAGTSAGNNSNNNNNSNNNNNNNTSTIKKPAATVPQAPSDPKGTTPVSQHGQLSVKNGQLVDKSGKGYQLRGMSTHGLTWFPEFVNESAFRTLRDDWNTNVVRLAMYVDEWGNGQCYMGNKSGSLELLEKGVDICIKLDMYVIIDWHVLNPGDPSKYTNEAKSFFETVSKRYAKYPNVIYEICNEPNGGASWSGNIKPYAEKIIPVIRKNAPNSVIIVGTPTWSQEIDKPLSDPLNYKNVMYAFHFYAATHAGLRSNVENCVAQGLPVFVSEFGTCDASGGGANDFNETQKWLSYFDKQGISYCNWSICNKDETCSVLRPGTSANGNWSESDLTENGKWMRNWLKKH
;
A
#
# COMPACT_ATOMS: atom_id res chain seq x y z
N MET A 1 -19.95 8.75 -27.68
CA MET A 1 -18.64 8.06 -27.66
C MET A 1 -17.40 8.94 -27.92
N LYS A 2 -17.48 10.28 -28.05
CA LYS A 2 -16.28 11.14 -28.22
C LYS A 2 -15.98 12.13 -27.07
N LYS A 3 -16.82 12.23 -26.04
CA LYS A 3 -16.61 13.14 -24.89
C LYS A 3 -15.97 12.51 -23.64
N SER A 4 -15.87 11.18 -23.54
CA SER A 4 -15.23 10.51 -22.38
C SER A 4 -13.74 10.22 -22.55
N ILE A 5 -13.23 10.27 -23.79
CA ILE A 5 -11.79 10.06 -24.08
C ILE A 5 -10.98 11.32 -23.71
N ILE A 6 -11.56 12.52 -23.86
CA ILE A 6 -10.89 13.79 -23.56
C ILE A 6 -10.71 14.02 -22.05
N ARG A 7 -11.62 13.51 -21.21
CA ARG A 7 -11.49 13.64 -19.73
C ARG A 7 -10.47 12.67 -19.12
N ARG A 8 -10.15 11.56 -19.80
CA ARG A 8 -9.09 10.63 -19.36
C ARG A 8 -7.69 11.07 -19.80
N ALA A 9 -7.58 11.84 -20.88
CA ALA A 9 -6.30 12.41 -21.32
C ALA A 9 -5.83 13.60 -20.47
N ILE A 10 -6.74 14.38 -19.88
CA ILE A 10 -6.40 15.58 -19.08
C ILE A 10 -5.86 15.21 -17.68
N ALA A 11 -6.28 14.09 -17.09
CA ALA A 11 -5.72 13.61 -15.82
C ALA A 11 -4.30 13.04 -15.97
N VAL A 12 -3.95 12.52 -17.15
CA VAL A 12 -2.61 11.97 -17.44
C VAL A 12 -1.61 13.08 -17.81
N PHE A 13 -2.06 14.20 -18.36
CA PHE A 13 -1.17 15.30 -18.76
C PHE A 13 -0.76 16.28 -17.65
N ILE A 14 -1.47 16.30 -16.52
CA ILE A 14 -1.17 17.23 -15.41
C ILE A 14 -0.13 16.65 -14.42
N ALA A 15 0.00 15.32 -14.35
CA ALA A 15 1.05 14.68 -13.55
C ALA A 15 2.45 14.72 -14.21
N ALA A 16 2.52 14.72 -15.55
CA ALA A 16 3.79 14.68 -16.29
C ALA A 16 4.44 16.06 -16.52
N THR A 17 3.70 17.16 -16.39
CA THR A 17 4.20 18.50 -16.76
C THR A 17 4.74 19.34 -15.60
N MET A 18 4.65 18.89 -14.34
CA MET A 18 5.31 19.56 -13.21
C MET A 18 6.67 18.95 -12.79
N LEU A 19 7.07 17.84 -13.41
CA LEU A 19 8.36 17.17 -13.15
C LEU A 19 9.50 17.58 -14.10
N ALA A 20 9.23 18.42 -15.10
CA ALA A 20 10.21 18.84 -16.13
C ALA A 20 10.53 20.35 -16.10
N GLY A 21 10.50 20.96 -14.91
CA GLY A 21 10.56 22.42 -14.76
C GLY A 21 11.57 22.95 -13.75
N CYS A 22 12.69 22.26 -13.48
CA CYS A 22 13.80 22.79 -12.67
C CYS A 22 15.13 22.13 -13.06
N ALA A 23 15.59 22.34 -14.30
CA ALA A 23 16.96 22.01 -14.69
C ALA A 23 17.37 22.81 -15.93
N ALA A 24 17.49 24.14 -15.78
CA ALA A 24 18.31 24.97 -16.66
C ALA A 24 18.39 26.38 -16.09
N GLN A 25 19.51 26.71 -15.43
CA GLN A 25 20.36 27.87 -15.73
C GLN A 25 21.27 28.13 -14.52
N ASP A 26 22.50 27.64 -14.62
CA ASP A 26 23.63 28.28 -13.97
C ASP A 26 24.75 28.42 -15.01
N SER A 27 25.10 29.67 -15.31
CA SER A 27 26.32 30.08 -15.99
C SER A 27 26.56 31.52 -15.58
N GLY A 28 27.48 31.70 -14.63
CA GLY A 28 27.74 32.97 -13.97
C GLY A 28 28.42 34.03 -14.83
N VAL A 29 28.74 35.16 -14.17
CA VAL A 29 30.08 35.81 -14.10
C VAL A 29 29.96 37.32 -13.74
N LEU A 30 30.73 37.68 -12.69
CA LEU A 30 31.40 38.95 -12.35
C LEU A 30 30.66 40.26 -11.97
N SER A 31 30.85 40.61 -10.68
CA SER A 31 31.34 41.87 -10.10
C SER A 31 30.80 43.23 -10.54
N SER A 32 30.31 44.01 -9.56
CA SER A 32 30.72 45.42 -9.42
C SER A 32 30.54 45.92 -7.99
N VAL A 33 31.61 46.52 -7.48
CA VAL A 33 31.79 47.25 -6.23
C VAL A 33 30.83 48.45 -6.13
N GLY A 34 30.34 48.74 -4.93
CA GLY A 34 29.59 49.95 -4.59
C GLY A 34 29.63 50.24 -3.10
N ASN A 35 30.60 51.07 -2.71
CA ASN A 35 30.90 51.53 -1.36
C ASN A 35 30.08 52.80 -1.03
N SER A 36 29.53 52.93 0.18
CA SER A 36 29.43 54.17 1.00
C SER A 36 28.55 53.92 2.24
N SER A 37 29.18 53.87 3.42
CA SER A 37 29.23 54.93 4.46
C SER A 37 27.96 54.99 5.33
N ALA A 38 28.00 54.42 6.54
CA ALA A 38 28.53 55.00 7.78
C ALA A 38 27.55 55.98 8.46
N THR A 39 27.10 55.58 9.66
CA THR A 39 27.15 56.44 10.86
C THR A 39 27.21 55.56 12.11
N GLU A 40 28.30 55.76 12.84
CA GLU A 40 28.57 55.40 14.23
C GLU A 40 27.52 56.05 15.16
N SER A 41 27.24 55.54 16.37
CA SER A 41 28.07 55.75 17.57
C SER A 41 27.57 54.83 18.71
N ASN A 42 28.40 53.92 19.23
CA ASN A 42 29.34 54.04 20.36
C ASN A 42 28.70 53.85 21.75
N ILE A 43 29.05 52.75 22.45
CA ILE A 43 30.09 52.59 23.52
C ILE A 43 29.37 52.59 24.90
N SER A 44 29.64 51.75 25.91
CA SER A 44 30.85 51.09 26.47
C SER A 44 30.49 49.78 27.19
N TYR A 45 31.25 48.68 27.09
CA TYR A 45 32.41 48.22 27.91
C TYR A 45 32.13 48.17 29.43
N VAL A 46 32.41 47.07 30.16
CA VAL A 46 33.73 46.52 30.61
C VAL A 46 33.55 45.01 30.94
N GLU A 47 34.31 44.07 30.33
CA GLU A 47 35.47 43.27 30.87
C GLU A 47 35.16 42.49 32.18
N ASP A 48 35.59 41.23 32.39
CA ASP A 48 36.99 40.80 32.27
C ASP A 48 37.19 39.25 32.33
N THR A 49 38.21 38.79 31.57
CA THR A 49 39.21 37.68 31.71
C THR A 49 38.89 36.31 32.36
N SER A 50 39.15 35.14 31.75
CA SER A 50 40.39 34.40 31.35
C SER A 50 40.38 33.05 32.12
N SER A 51 40.87 31.88 31.69
CA SER A 51 42.09 31.43 31.00
C SER A 51 41.89 29.95 30.59
N VAL A 52 42.12 29.57 29.33
CA VAL A 52 43.26 28.79 28.74
C VAL A 52 43.80 27.58 29.55
N ASP A 53 43.81 26.41 28.88
CA ASP A 53 44.93 25.47 28.86
C ASP A 53 44.95 24.70 27.52
N GLU A 54 46.10 24.74 26.83
CA GLU A 54 46.48 24.01 25.61
C GLU A 54 47.51 22.92 25.95
N ASN A 55 47.44 21.76 25.29
CA ASN A 55 48.57 20.99 24.72
C ASN A 55 48.03 19.74 24.00
N SER A 56 48.12 19.65 22.67
CA SER A 56 49.15 18.97 21.84
C SER A 56 49.15 17.44 22.03
N GLU A 57 49.09 16.58 20.99
CA GLU A 57 49.93 16.48 19.79
C GLU A 57 49.20 15.84 18.60
N VAL A 58 49.58 16.28 17.40
CA VAL A 58 49.32 15.68 16.09
C VAL A 58 50.58 14.91 15.68
N THR A 59 50.42 13.68 15.19
CA THR A 59 51.47 12.98 14.42
C THR A 59 50.95 12.68 13.02
N SER A 60 51.56 13.35 12.05
CA SER A 60 51.49 13.04 10.62
C SER A 60 52.62 12.06 10.28
N VAL A 61 52.32 11.05 9.47
CA VAL A 61 53.34 10.28 8.75
C VAL A 61 52.93 10.25 7.29
N ASP A 62 53.78 10.89 6.50
CA ASP A 62 53.84 10.87 5.05
C ASP A 62 54.62 9.63 4.60
N SER A 63 54.21 8.99 3.50
CA SER A 63 55.07 8.08 2.74
C SER A 63 54.53 7.91 1.32
N SER A 64 55.44 8.19 0.39
CA SER A 64 55.33 8.30 -1.05
C SER A 64 55.21 6.96 -1.79
N VAL A 65 54.44 7.02 -2.88
CA VAL A 65 54.70 6.55 -4.26
C VAL A 65 55.53 5.27 -4.47
N THR A 66 54.95 4.31 -5.20
CA THR A 66 55.64 3.62 -6.33
C THR A 66 54.61 3.12 -7.33
N GLU A 67 54.73 3.58 -8.57
CA GLU A 67 54.13 2.97 -9.75
C GLU A 67 54.89 1.69 -10.14
N SER A 68 54.19 0.76 -10.78
CA SER A 68 54.81 -0.11 -11.77
C SER A 68 53.81 -0.41 -12.89
N ASP A 69 54.32 -0.18 -14.09
CA ASP A 69 53.72 -0.26 -15.40
C ASP A 69 53.79 -1.68 -16.00
N THR A 70 52.98 -1.91 -17.04
CA THR A 70 53.10 -2.92 -18.12
C THR A 70 52.82 -4.39 -17.75
N SER A 71 52.21 -5.26 -18.56
CA SER A 71 52.06 -5.33 -20.01
C SER A 71 50.85 -6.22 -20.39
N SER A 72 50.33 -5.94 -21.58
CA SER A 72 49.41 -6.70 -22.42
C SER A 72 49.61 -8.22 -22.47
N ASP A 73 48.52 -8.97 -22.67
CA ASP A 73 48.48 -9.86 -23.83
C ASP A 73 47.06 -10.08 -24.38
N THR A 74 47.02 -10.08 -25.71
CA THR A 74 45.91 -10.29 -26.65
C THR A 74 45.47 -11.74 -26.73
N SER A 75 44.18 -11.99 -27.02
CA SER A 75 43.78 -12.92 -28.09
C SER A 75 42.29 -12.86 -28.38
N GLU A 76 42.03 -12.52 -29.63
CA GLU A 76 40.78 -12.69 -30.37
C GLU A 76 40.39 -14.17 -30.43
N GLN A 77 39.09 -14.46 -30.45
CA GLN A 77 38.51 -15.31 -31.48
C GLN A 77 36.99 -15.10 -31.55
N GLU A 78 36.57 -14.37 -32.58
CA GLU A 78 35.32 -14.60 -33.26
C GLU A 78 35.35 -16.00 -33.89
N GLU A 79 34.25 -16.75 -33.80
CA GLU A 79 33.83 -17.54 -34.95
C GLU A 79 32.30 -17.58 -35.05
N SER A 80 31.84 -17.00 -36.14
CA SER A 80 30.49 -17.04 -36.66
C SER A 80 30.02 -18.46 -36.91
N ASN A 81 28.72 -18.72 -36.75
CA ASN A 81 28.04 -19.59 -37.70
C ASN A 81 26.64 -19.07 -38.02
N THR A 82 26.54 -18.52 -39.21
CA THR A 82 25.32 -18.19 -39.92
C THR A 82 24.91 -19.43 -40.73
N SER A 83 23.65 -19.82 -40.67
CA SER A 83 23.05 -20.63 -41.74
C SER A 83 21.60 -20.22 -41.91
N LYS A 84 21.37 -19.41 -42.96
CA LYS A 84 20.09 -19.26 -43.65
C LYS A 84 19.83 -20.53 -44.46
N GLN A 85 18.58 -21.00 -44.47
CA GLN A 85 18.00 -21.50 -45.71
C GLN A 85 16.46 -21.33 -45.69
N GLU A 86 16.00 -20.45 -46.57
CA GLU A 86 14.64 -20.46 -47.12
C GLU A 86 14.48 -21.70 -48.03
N ASN A 87 13.27 -22.27 -48.15
CA ASN A 87 12.46 -22.09 -49.37
C ASN A 87 11.05 -22.73 -49.29
N ALA A 88 10.12 -22.04 -49.95
CA ALA A 88 9.01 -22.51 -50.77
C ALA A 88 7.76 -23.20 -50.15
N SER A 89 6.73 -22.37 -50.11
CA SER A 89 5.30 -22.56 -50.37
C SER A 89 4.88 -23.58 -51.46
N LYS A 90 3.73 -24.25 -51.25
CA LYS A 90 2.63 -24.35 -52.24
C LYS A 90 1.28 -24.76 -51.62
N ALA A 91 0.23 -24.09 -52.09
CA ALA A 91 -1.21 -24.35 -51.94
C ALA A 91 -1.62 -25.74 -52.49
N GLU A 92 -2.84 -26.29 -52.40
CA GLU A 92 -4.21 -25.80 -52.27
C GLU A 92 -5.09 -27.06 -52.12
N ASN A 93 -6.19 -27.05 -51.36
CA ASN A 93 -7.48 -27.60 -51.81
C ASN A 93 -8.61 -27.41 -50.78
N THR A 94 -9.57 -26.63 -51.25
CA THR A 94 -10.97 -26.44 -50.87
C THR A 94 -11.79 -27.73 -50.99
N GLU A 95 -12.73 -27.97 -50.06
CA GLU A 95 -14.11 -28.34 -50.42
C GLU A 95 -15.10 -28.28 -49.23
N LYS A 96 -16.12 -27.43 -49.36
CA LYS A 96 -17.49 -27.50 -48.83
C LYS A 96 -18.32 -26.74 -49.88
N PRO A 97 -19.56 -27.11 -50.27
CA PRO A 97 -20.72 -27.12 -49.37
C PRO A 97 -21.84 -28.13 -49.69
N ALA A 98 -22.71 -28.40 -48.71
CA ALA A 98 -24.12 -28.65 -49.01
C ALA A 98 -24.99 -28.20 -47.82
N ASP A 99 -25.94 -27.35 -48.18
CA ASP A 99 -27.05 -26.81 -47.40
C ASP A 99 -28.31 -27.56 -47.85
N THR A 100 -29.12 -28.06 -46.92
CA THR A 100 -30.50 -28.43 -47.20
C THR A 100 -31.38 -28.10 -46.00
N THR A 101 -32.23 -27.11 -46.22
CA THR A 101 -33.39 -26.68 -45.46
C THR A 101 -34.49 -27.75 -45.48
N LYS A 102 -35.09 -28.08 -44.32
CA LYS A 102 -36.54 -28.25 -44.16
C LYS A 102 -36.96 -28.51 -42.70
N ALA A 103 -37.83 -27.64 -42.19
CA ALA A 103 -38.77 -27.97 -41.11
C ALA A 103 -39.95 -28.78 -41.67
N PRO A 104 -40.66 -29.54 -40.81
CA PRO A 104 -42.05 -29.16 -40.55
C PRO A 104 -42.49 -29.32 -39.09
N SER A 105 -43.44 -28.47 -38.73
CA SER A 105 -44.27 -28.47 -37.53
C SER A 105 -45.30 -29.61 -37.51
N THR A 106 -45.59 -30.18 -36.33
CA THR A 106 -46.96 -30.60 -35.94
C THR A 106 -47.10 -30.51 -34.41
N ALA A 107 -48.29 -30.11 -33.97
CA ALA A 107 -48.68 -29.88 -32.58
C ALA A 107 -49.68 -30.96 -32.09
N ASP A 108 -49.79 -31.00 -30.75
CA ASP A 108 -50.90 -31.49 -29.91
C ASP A 108 -51.12 -32.99 -29.70
N THR A 109 -50.92 -33.46 -28.46
CA THR A 109 -52.04 -33.64 -27.51
C THR A 109 -51.60 -33.84 -26.06
N LYS A 110 -52.40 -33.27 -25.16
CA LYS A 110 -52.31 -33.27 -23.69
C LYS A 110 -52.50 -34.67 -23.10
N ASN A 111 -51.74 -34.98 -22.04
CA ASN A 111 -52.31 -35.70 -20.90
C ASN A 111 -51.85 -35.02 -19.60
N ASN A 112 -52.83 -34.61 -18.81
CA ASN A 112 -52.69 -33.88 -17.56
C ASN A 112 -52.88 -34.90 -16.43
N SER A 113 -51.84 -35.17 -15.65
CA SER A 113 -51.98 -35.74 -14.31
C SER A 113 -51.18 -34.87 -13.37
N GLN A 114 -51.92 -34.11 -12.56
CA GLN A 114 -51.41 -33.26 -11.50
C GLN A 114 -50.64 -34.12 -10.48
N SER A 115 -49.31 -34.00 -10.50
CA SER A 115 -48.49 -34.18 -9.31
C SER A 115 -47.92 -32.82 -8.95
N LYS A 116 -48.31 -32.32 -7.77
CA LYS A 116 -47.69 -31.27 -6.91
C LYS A 116 -46.67 -30.33 -7.60
N PRO A 117 -46.85 -29.00 -7.58
CA PRO A 117 -45.83 -28.08 -8.11
C PRO A 117 -44.47 -28.41 -7.48
N ALA A 118 -43.52 -28.84 -8.31
CA ALA A 118 -42.13 -28.89 -7.91
C ALA A 118 -41.75 -27.45 -7.56
N ALA A 119 -41.41 -27.19 -6.30
CA ALA A 119 -40.84 -25.92 -5.90
C ALA A 119 -39.60 -25.68 -6.79
N SER A 120 -39.60 -24.60 -7.55
CA SER A 120 -38.45 -24.19 -8.36
C SER A 120 -37.22 -24.13 -7.46
N SER A 121 -36.29 -25.07 -7.62
CA SER A 121 -35.02 -25.04 -6.91
C SER A 121 -34.29 -23.75 -7.31
N SER A 122 -34.01 -22.89 -6.34
CA SER A 122 -33.26 -21.67 -6.60
C SER A 122 -31.86 -22.04 -7.08
N ASN A 123 -31.48 -21.56 -8.28
CA ASN A 123 -30.15 -21.80 -8.85
C ASN A 123 -29.04 -21.04 -8.10
N PHE A 124 -29.37 -20.14 -7.18
CA PHE A 124 -28.39 -19.36 -6.43
C PHE A 124 -28.71 -19.30 -4.94
N THR A 125 -27.69 -19.39 -4.10
CA THR A 125 -27.79 -19.06 -2.67
C THR A 125 -27.10 -17.72 -2.44
N VAL A 126 -27.71 -16.86 -1.62
CA VAL A 126 -27.11 -15.59 -1.22
C VAL A 126 -26.89 -15.55 0.28
N GLN A 127 -25.69 -15.11 0.67
CA GLN A 127 -25.35 -14.81 2.06
C GLN A 127 -25.06 -13.33 2.21
N TRP A 128 -25.72 -12.72 3.19
CA TRP A 128 -25.43 -11.37 3.63
C TRP A 128 -24.39 -11.42 4.73
N LYS A 129 -23.31 -10.66 4.56
CA LYS A 129 -22.31 -10.43 5.60
C LYS A 129 -22.32 -8.94 5.91
N LYS A 130 -23.00 -8.59 6.99
CA LYS A 130 -22.95 -7.22 7.50
C LYS A 130 -21.54 -6.91 7.99
N SER A 131 -20.85 -5.98 7.33
CA SER A 131 -19.50 -5.56 7.72
C SER A 131 -19.53 -4.42 8.73
N SER A 132 -20.47 -3.48 8.58
CA SER A 132 -20.51 -2.27 9.42
C SER A 132 -21.92 -1.67 9.54
N SER A 133 -22.13 -0.85 10.57
CA SER A 133 -23.39 -0.15 10.86
C SER A 133 -23.11 1.06 11.74
N TRP A 134 -23.50 2.26 11.32
CA TRP A 134 -23.36 3.47 12.11
C TRP A 134 -24.43 4.51 11.74
N GLU A 135 -24.36 5.67 12.35
CA GLU A 135 -25.19 6.82 12.02
C GLU A 135 -24.30 8.04 11.81
N GLU A 136 -24.60 8.82 10.77
CA GLU A 136 -23.83 10.00 10.40
C GLU A 136 -24.76 11.02 9.72
N GLY A 137 -24.72 12.28 10.17
CA GLY A 137 -25.54 13.35 9.59
C GLY A 137 -27.05 13.07 9.59
N GLY A 138 -27.56 12.31 10.58
CA GLY A 138 -28.96 11.91 10.66
C GLY A 138 -29.37 10.79 9.69
N LYS A 139 -28.42 10.17 8.98
CA LYS A 139 -28.64 9.00 8.11
C LYS A 139 -28.17 7.73 8.78
N LYS A 140 -28.76 6.60 8.37
CA LYS A 140 -28.31 5.26 8.74
C LYS A 140 -27.29 4.80 7.70
N CYS A 141 -26.09 4.47 8.16
CA CYS A 141 -24.98 4.06 7.31
C CYS A 141 -24.58 2.63 7.63
N GLY A 142 -24.08 1.90 6.65
CA GLY A 142 -23.64 0.52 6.88
C GLY A 142 -22.93 -0.08 5.70
N GLY A 143 -22.40 -1.27 5.91
CA GLY A 143 -21.64 -2.02 4.91
C GLY A 143 -22.12 -3.45 4.84
N TYR A 144 -22.17 -3.98 3.62
CA TYR A 144 -22.46 -5.38 3.36
C TYR A 144 -21.49 -5.94 2.34
N GLU A 145 -21.01 -7.16 2.60
CA GLU A 145 -20.54 -8.08 1.57
C GLU A 145 -21.65 -9.10 1.29
N ILE A 146 -22.05 -9.25 0.04
CA ILE A 146 -23.04 -10.22 -0.42
C ILE A 146 -22.31 -11.30 -1.20
N VAL A 147 -22.38 -12.53 -0.71
CA VAL A 147 -21.82 -13.71 -1.38
C VAL A 147 -22.91 -14.40 -2.18
N ILE A 148 -22.68 -14.60 -3.48
CA ILE A 148 -23.55 -15.38 -4.37
C ILE A 148 -22.88 -16.72 -4.64
N THR A 149 -23.57 -17.82 -4.32
CA THR A 149 -23.16 -19.19 -4.69
C THR A 149 -24.06 -19.70 -5.80
N ASN A 150 -23.48 -20.20 -6.88
CA ASN A 150 -24.24 -20.87 -7.94
C ASN A 150 -24.46 -22.34 -7.58
N ASN A 151 -25.72 -22.78 -7.51
CA ASN A 151 -26.10 -24.17 -7.26
C ASN A 151 -26.52 -24.91 -8.55
N GLY A 152 -26.74 -24.17 -9.64
CA GLY A 152 -27.11 -24.68 -10.96
C GLY A 152 -25.92 -24.81 -11.90
N ASP A 153 -26.18 -24.86 -13.21
CA ASP A 153 -25.14 -24.90 -14.24
C ASP A 153 -24.33 -23.59 -14.29
N THR A 154 -23.11 -23.67 -14.83
CA THR A 154 -22.21 -22.51 -14.96
C THR A 154 -22.90 -21.35 -15.65
N VAL A 155 -22.82 -20.16 -15.05
CA VAL A 155 -23.23 -18.89 -15.67
C VAL A 155 -22.01 -18.09 -16.05
N ASN A 156 -22.08 -17.33 -17.15
CA ASN A 156 -20.99 -16.47 -17.64
C ASN A 156 -21.22 -14.98 -17.35
N SER A 157 -22.36 -14.64 -16.76
CA SER A 157 -22.68 -13.31 -16.26
C SER A 157 -23.67 -13.40 -15.11
N TRP A 158 -23.65 -12.38 -14.24
CA TRP A 158 -24.61 -12.28 -13.15
C TRP A 158 -25.09 -10.85 -12.94
N THR A 159 -26.35 -10.73 -12.53
CA THR A 159 -26.98 -9.48 -12.12
C THR A 159 -27.77 -9.74 -10.85
N ALA A 160 -27.37 -9.08 -9.76
CA ALA A 160 -28.08 -9.08 -8.49
C ALA A 160 -29.00 -7.86 -8.39
N LYS A 161 -30.23 -8.05 -7.89
CA LYS A 161 -31.09 -6.95 -7.44
C LYS A 161 -31.32 -7.06 -5.95
N VAL A 162 -31.05 -5.96 -5.26
CA VAL A 162 -31.12 -5.80 -3.82
C VAL A 162 -32.12 -4.70 -3.49
N THR A 163 -33.08 -4.98 -2.61
CA THR A 163 -33.98 -3.94 -2.09
C THR A 163 -33.23 -3.09 -1.07
N VAL A 164 -33.24 -1.78 -1.27
CA VAL A 164 -32.57 -0.81 -0.40
C VAL A 164 -33.56 0.25 0.11
N PRO A 165 -33.33 0.86 1.29
CA PRO A 165 -34.17 1.91 1.83
C PRO A 165 -34.26 3.16 0.94
N GLY A 166 -35.20 4.03 1.26
CA GLY A 166 -35.34 5.33 0.58
C GLY A 166 -34.06 6.16 0.69
N ASN A 167 -33.78 6.93 -0.35
CA ASN A 167 -32.61 7.81 -0.45
C ASN A 167 -31.26 7.11 -0.22
N THR A 168 -31.16 5.81 -0.53
CA THR A 168 -29.90 5.08 -0.43
C THR A 168 -28.87 5.66 -1.41
N LYS A 169 -27.70 6.03 -0.88
CA LYS A 169 -26.52 6.44 -1.63
C LYS A 169 -25.37 5.49 -1.34
N LEU A 170 -24.64 5.11 -2.37
CA LEU A 170 -23.41 4.34 -2.23
C LEU A 170 -22.27 5.29 -1.86
N MET A 171 -21.56 4.93 -0.80
CA MET A 171 -20.36 5.64 -0.33
C MET A 171 -19.10 4.98 -0.89
N SER A 172 -19.10 3.65 -0.97
CA SER A 172 -18.10 2.85 -1.68
C SER A 172 -18.73 1.54 -2.14
N GLN A 173 -18.11 0.90 -3.13
CA GLN A 173 -18.62 -0.32 -3.76
C GLN A 173 -17.46 -1.08 -4.42
N TRP A 174 -17.55 -2.41 -4.47
CA TRP A 174 -16.52 -3.25 -5.08
C TRP A 174 -17.11 -4.53 -5.66
N ASN A 175 -16.35 -5.15 -6.57
CA ASN A 175 -16.67 -6.39 -7.27
C ASN A 175 -18.03 -6.38 -8.01
N GLY A 176 -18.49 -5.21 -8.45
CA GLY A 176 -19.70 -5.08 -9.25
C GLY A 176 -19.94 -3.67 -9.77
N ILE A 177 -20.76 -3.57 -10.81
CA ILE A 177 -21.23 -2.31 -11.41
C ILE A 177 -22.62 -2.02 -10.84
N PHE A 178 -22.73 -0.99 -10.00
CA PHE A 178 -23.95 -0.68 -9.26
C PHE A 178 -24.77 0.43 -9.92
N SER A 179 -26.08 0.34 -9.77
CA SER A 179 -27.04 1.39 -10.11
C SER A 179 -28.20 1.35 -9.13
N ILE A 180 -28.69 2.51 -8.70
CA ILE A 180 -29.84 2.63 -7.78
C ILE A 180 -30.96 3.38 -8.48
N SER A 181 -32.16 2.79 -8.48
CA SER A 181 -33.38 3.42 -8.94
C SER A 181 -34.49 3.17 -7.91
N GLY A 182 -34.95 4.25 -7.27
CA GLY A 182 -35.87 4.16 -6.12
C GLY A 182 -35.28 3.28 -5.01
N ASN A 183 -36.04 2.26 -4.60
CA ASN A 183 -35.67 1.31 -3.56
C ASN A 183 -34.98 0.04 -4.11
N THR A 184 -34.51 0.06 -5.35
CA THR A 184 -33.84 -1.09 -5.98
C THR A 184 -32.43 -0.74 -6.38
N MET A 185 -31.48 -1.47 -5.81
CA MET A 185 -30.08 -1.47 -6.24
C MET A 185 -29.84 -2.66 -7.16
N THR A 186 -29.37 -2.39 -8.38
CA THR A 186 -28.96 -3.40 -9.36
C THR A 186 -27.44 -3.43 -9.43
N VAL A 187 -26.86 -4.61 -9.22
CA VAL A 187 -25.42 -4.88 -9.27
C VAL A 187 -25.15 -5.87 -10.40
N LYS A 188 -24.34 -5.49 -11.37
CA LYS A 188 -23.90 -6.38 -12.45
C LYS A 188 -22.46 -6.82 -12.20
N ASN A 189 -22.09 -7.98 -12.73
CA ASN A 189 -20.70 -8.42 -12.73
C ASN A 189 -19.80 -7.41 -13.44
N GLU A 190 -18.57 -7.29 -12.94
CA GLU A 190 -17.46 -6.68 -13.67
C GLU A 190 -16.97 -7.62 -14.77
N SER A 191 -16.12 -7.13 -15.66
CA SER A 191 -15.59 -7.94 -16.78
C SER A 191 -14.85 -9.20 -16.33
N TYR A 192 -14.26 -9.20 -15.13
CA TYR A 192 -13.40 -10.27 -14.62
C TYR A 192 -14.12 -11.30 -13.73
N ASN A 193 -15.33 -11.02 -13.26
CA ASN A 193 -16.04 -11.88 -12.28
C ASN A 193 -17.42 -12.37 -12.77
N GLY A 194 -17.66 -12.35 -14.08
CA GLY A 194 -18.93 -12.79 -14.66
C GLY A 194 -19.22 -14.28 -14.55
N THR A 195 -18.18 -15.12 -14.62
CA THR A 195 -18.35 -16.57 -14.59
C THR A 195 -18.49 -17.11 -13.16
N ILE A 196 -19.56 -17.86 -12.91
CA ILE A 196 -19.75 -18.61 -11.66
C ILE A 196 -20.07 -20.07 -12.02
N GLU A 197 -19.10 -20.95 -11.86
CA GLU A 197 -19.29 -22.39 -12.04
C GLU A 197 -20.21 -22.99 -10.96
N LYS A 198 -20.77 -24.18 -11.23
CA LYS A 198 -21.58 -24.92 -10.25
C LYS A 198 -20.81 -25.15 -8.95
N GLY A 199 -21.43 -24.78 -7.83
CA GLY A 199 -20.88 -24.88 -6.47
C GLY A 199 -19.85 -23.80 -6.13
N LYS A 200 -19.52 -22.88 -7.03
CA LYS A 200 -18.60 -21.76 -6.77
C LYS A 200 -19.35 -20.53 -6.32
N SER A 201 -18.61 -19.62 -5.70
CA SER A 201 -19.13 -18.37 -5.17
C SER A 201 -18.33 -17.18 -5.67
N ILE A 202 -19.02 -16.05 -5.79
CA ILE A 202 -18.44 -14.71 -5.91
C ILE A 202 -18.98 -13.84 -4.79
N SER A 203 -18.34 -12.70 -4.54
CA SER A 203 -18.90 -11.69 -3.64
C SER A 203 -18.80 -10.30 -4.24
N PHE A 204 -19.78 -9.47 -3.92
CA PHE A 204 -19.74 -8.04 -4.12
C PHE A 204 -20.06 -7.33 -2.82
N GLY A 205 -19.60 -6.09 -2.66
CA GLY A 205 -19.89 -5.36 -1.44
C GLY A 205 -19.97 -3.87 -1.66
N PHE A 206 -20.53 -3.21 -0.65
CA PHE A 206 -20.81 -1.79 -0.69
C PHE A 206 -20.97 -1.23 0.72
N ASN A 207 -20.61 0.04 0.86
CA ASN A 207 -21.02 0.87 1.97
C ASN A 207 -22.08 1.85 1.49
N TYR A 208 -23.13 2.06 2.29
CA TYR A 208 -24.27 2.89 1.96
C TYR A 208 -24.60 3.89 3.07
N SER A 209 -25.24 4.99 2.70
CA SER A 209 -26.02 5.85 3.60
C SER A 209 -27.47 5.90 3.12
N ALA A 210 -28.44 5.84 4.03
CA ALA A 210 -29.85 5.84 3.69
C ALA A 210 -30.73 6.35 4.84
N ASP A 211 -32.04 6.46 4.61
CA ASP A 211 -33.00 6.90 5.63
C ASP A 211 -33.27 5.83 6.71
N ALA A 212 -32.95 4.57 6.42
CA ALA A 212 -33.06 3.45 7.35
C ALA A 212 -31.93 2.44 7.12
N TYR A 213 -31.72 1.50 8.04
CA TYR A 213 -30.83 0.38 7.77
C TYR A 213 -31.43 -0.53 6.68
N ILE A 214 -30.59 -1.09 5.81
CA ILE A 214 -31.04 -2.10 4.86
C ILE A 214 -31.55 -3.29 5.67
N ASN A 215 -32.81 -3.67 5.39
CA ASN A 215 -33.34 -4.93 5.85
C ASN A 215 -32.76 -6.03 4.96
N GLU A 216 -32.06 -6.99 5.56
CA GLU A 216 -31.49 -8.13 4.84
C GLU A 216 -32.64 -8.89 4.16
N GLY A 217 -32.74 -8.71 2.85
CA GLY A 217 -33.91 -9.08 2.07
C GLY A 217 -33.60 -10.12 1.00
N LYS A 218 -34.65 -10.55 0.30
CA LYS A 218 -34.52 -11.43 -0.87
C LYS A 218 -33.73 -10.72 -1.96
N VAL A 219 -32.55 -11.24 -2.26
CA VAL A 219 -31.78 -10.87 -3.46
C VAL A 219 -32.29 -11.74 -4.61
N THR A 220 -32.49 -11.13 -5.77
CA THR A 220 -32.67 -11.91 -7.01
C THR A 220 -31.37 -11.90 -7.79
N VAL A 221 -30.96 -13.06 -8.31
CA VAL A 221 -29.77 -13.22 -9.15
C VAL A 221 -30.23 -13.76 -10.49
N ASN A 222 -29.91 -13.04 -11.57
CA ASN A 222 -30.36 -13.36 -12.94
C ASN A 222 -31.87 -13.62 -13.05
N GLY A 223 -32.67 -12.85 -12.30
CA GLY A 223 -34.13 -12.98 -12.28
C GLY A 223 -34.66 -14.14 -11.45
N SER A 224 -33.79 -15.02 -10.92
CA SER A 224 -34.17 -16.09 -9.98
C SER A 224 -34.12 -15.57 -8.54
N THR A 225 -35.11 -15.95 -7.72
CA THR A 225 -35.08 -15.64 -6.28
C THR A 225 -33.99 -16.49 -5.62
N ALA A 226 -32.99 -15.87 -5.00
CA ALA A 226 -31.93 -16.61 -4.32
C ALA A 226 -32.42 -17.18 -2.98
N GLY A 227 -31.99 -18.40 -2.64
CA GLY A 227 -32.18 -18.95 -1.29
C GLY A 227 -31.34 -18.17 -0.28
N THR A 228 -31.92 -17.81 0.86
CA THR A 228 -31.17 -17.20 1.97
C THR A 228 -30.73 -18.31 2.92
N SER A 229 -29.42 -18.55 3.04
CA SER A 229 -28.88 -19.37 4.14
C SER A 229 -28.50 -18.43 5.27
N ALA A 230 -29.25 -18.47 6.38
CA ALA A 230 -28.90 -17.75 7.60
C ALA A 230 -27.61 -18.33 8.19
N GLY A 231 -26.60 -17.47 8.41
CA GLY A 231 -25.48 -17.83 9.26
C GLY A 231 -26.00 -18.05 10.68
N ASN A 232 -25.80 -19.26 11.22
CA ASN A 232 -26.20 -19.62 12.57
C ASN A 232 -25.72 -18.60 13.61
N ASN A 233 -26.66 -18.03 14.36
CA ASN A 233 -26.44 -17.78 15.77
C ASN A 233 -27.68 -18.23 16.54
N SER A 234 -27.60 -19.46 17.06
CA SER A 234 -28.64 -20.08 17.85
C SER A 234 -28.75 -19.39 19.20
N ASN A 235 -29.93 -18.84 19.54
CA ASN A 235 -30.40 -18.87 20.92
C ASN A 235 -31.93 -18.94 20.97
N ASN A 236 -32.40 -19.92 21.74
CA ASN A 236 -33.77 -20.38 21.84
C ASN A 236 -34.74 -19.33 22.43
N ASN A 237 -35.96 -19.41 21.91
CA ASN A 237 -37.20 -18.79 22.43
C ASN A 237 -37.44 -19.12 23.91
N ASN A 238 -37.91 -18.12 24.70
CA ASN A 238 -39.33 -18.11 25.09
C ASN A 238 -39.79 -16.82 25.83
N ASN A 239 -40.93 -16.35 25.33
CA ASN A 239 -42.07 -15.70 25.99
C ASN A 239 -42.06 -14.19 26.33
N SER A 240 -43.24 -13.63 26.02
CA SER A 240 -43.68 -12.23 25.96
C SER A 240 -44.14 -11.70 27.31
N ASN A 241 -43.75 -10.46 27.67
CA ASN A 241 -44.65 -9.32 27.91
C ASN A 241 -43.97 -8.16 28.69
N ASN A 242 -44.12 -6.95 28.14
CA ASN A 242 -44.22 -5.62 28.74
C ASN A 242 -43.52 -5.34 30.09
N ASN A 243 -42.51 -4.45 30.08
CA ASN A 243 -42.71 -3.01 30.26
C ASN A 243 -41.37 -2.25 30.31
N ASN A 244 -41.42 -1.02 29.80
CA ASN A 244 -40.48 0.10 29.92
C ASN A 244 -39.31 -0.05 30.91
N ASN A 245 -38.08 0.13 30.42
CA ASN A 245 -37.15 1.10 31.00
C ASN A 245 -35.98 1.42 30.06
N ASN A 246 -35.71 2.71 29.92
CA ASN A 246 -34.50 3.27 29.32
C ASN A 246 -33.26 2.67 29.96
N ASN A 247 -32.49 1.91 29.18
CA ASN A 247 -31.07 1.73 29.43
C ASN A 247 -30.36 1.52 28.09
N THR A 248 -29.67 2.56 27.62
CA THR A 248 -28.70 2.52 26.53
C THR A 248 -27.51 1.68 26.96
N SER A 249 -27.67 0.35 26.93
CA SER A 249 -26.55 -0.58 26.97
C SER A 249 -25.90 -0.58 25.60
N THR A 250 -24.81 0.16 25.47
CA THR A 250 -23.86 -0.01 24.38
C THR A 250 -23.28 -1.42 24.47
N ILE A 251 -23.82 -2.35 23.70
CA ILE A 251 -23.18 -3.65 23.48
C ILE A 251 -21.87 -3.37 22.74
N LYS A 252 -20.81 -3.18 23.53
CA LYS A 252 -19.45 -3.03 23.06
C LYS A 252 -19.10 -4.35 22.36
N LYS A 253 -18.97 -4.32 21.03
CA LYS A 253 -18.35 -5.40 20.24
C LYS A 253 -17.08 -5.83 21.00
N PRO A 254 -16.90 -7.13 21.32
CA PRO A 254 -15.63 -7.59 21.88
C PRO A 254 -14.51 -7.09 20.99
N ALA A 255 -13.52 -6.40 21.55
CA ALA A 255 -12.33 -6.05 20.79
C ALA A 255 -11.81 -7.36 20.18
N ALA A 256 -11.77 -7.45 18.84
CA ALA A 256 -11.20 -8.60 18.18
C ALA A 256 -9.78 -8.75 18.73
N THR A 257 -9.49 -9.87 19.38
CA THR A 257 -8.18 -10.12 19.95
C THR A 257 -7.19 -10.22 18.80
N VAL A 258 -6.20 -9.33 18.78
CA VAL A 258 -5.09 -9.38 17.81
C VAL A 258 -4.51 -10.80 17.81
N PRO A 259 -4.45 -11.48 16.65
CA PRO A 259 -4.02 -12.86 16.58
C PRO A 259 -2.59 -12.99 17.13
N GLN A 260 -2.32 -14.09 17.83
CA GLN A 260 -0.96 -14.41 18.21
C GLN A 260 -0.24 -15.07 17.03
N ALA A 261 1.05 -14.78 16.89
CA ALA A 261 1.92 -15.60 16.05
C ALA A 261 1.83 -17.06 16.50
N PRO A 262 1.77 -18.04 15.58
CA PRO A 262 2.01 -19.43 15.92
C PRO A 262 3.33 -19.55 16.68
N SER A 263 3.41 -20.49 17.63
CA SER A 263 4.67 -20.77 18.32
C SER A 263 5.74 -21.12 17.28
N ASP A 264 6.83 -20.35 17.28
CA ASP A 264 8.06 -20.70 16.56
C ASP A 264 9.12 -21.16 17.57
N PRO A 265 9.08 -22.43 18.01
CA PRO A 265 10.02 -22.96 18.98
C PRO A 265 11.46 -23.00 18.46
N LYS A 266 11.69 -22.81 17.15
CA LYS A 266 13.03 -22.72 16.56
C LYS A 266 13.51 -21.28 16.41
N GLY A 267 12.64 -20.28 16.60
CA GLY A 267 12.98 -18.86 16.50
C GLY A 267 13.54 -18.47 15.14
N THR A 268 12.99 -19.06 14.07
CA THR A 268 13.36 -18.85 12.67
C THR A 268 12.66 -17.66 12.02
N THR A 269 11.55 -17.20 12.58
CA THR A 269 10.79 -16.06 12.05
C THR A 269 11.35 -14.72 12.55
N PRO A 270 11.21 -13.63 11.76
CA PRO A 270 11.87 -12.36 12.02
C PRO A 270 11.70 -11.84 13.45
N VAL A 271 10.46 -11.78 13.95
CA VAL A 271 10.17 -11.10 15.23
C VAL A 271 10.45 -12.00 16.43
N SER A 272 10.24 -13.32 16.34
CA SER A 272 10.63 -14.26 17.39
C SER A 272 12.15 -14.26 17.58
N GLN A 273 12.91 -14.21 16.48
CA GLN A 273 14.36 -14.12 16.52
C GLN A 273 14.84 -12.77 17.07
N HIS A 274 14.35 -11.65 16.52
CA HIS A 274 14.94 -10.32 16.76
C HIS A 274 14.17 -9.43 17.74
N GLY A 275 12.89 -9.71 18.02
CA GLY A 275 12.07 -9.05 19.03
C GLY A 275 11.96 -7.52 18.90
N GLN A 276 11.98 -6.82 20.04
CA GLN A 276 11.80 -5.36 20.08
C GLN A 276 12.98 -4.65 19.42
N LEU A 277 12.70 -3.91 18.35
CA LEU A 277 13.68 -3.06 17.69
C LEU A 277 13.90 -1.74 18.46
N SER A 278 15.09 -1.18 18.31
CA SER A 278 15.46 0.16 18.79
C SER A 278 16.46 0.83 17.86
N VAL A 279 16.74 2.12 18.05
CA VAL A 279 17.73 2.85 17.27
C VAL A 279 18.92 3.19 18.16
N LYS A 280 20.12 2.78 17.77
CA LYS A 280 21.38 3.05 18.48
C LYS A 280 22.46 3.45 17.49
N ASN A 281 23.19 4.53 17.77
CA ASN A 281 24.32 4.99 16.97
C ASN A 281 23.99 5.09 15.46
N GLY A 282 22.84 5.68 15.12
CA GLY A 282 22.38 5.82 13.73
C GLY A 282 21.85 4.53 13.08
N GLN A 283 21.76 3.42 13.81
CA GLN A 283 21.42 2.11 13.26
C GLN A 283 20.19 1.48 13.92
N LEU A 284 19.41 0.74 13.13
CA LEU A 284 18.35 -0.11 13.64
C LEU A 284 18.98 -1.37 14.26
N VAL A 285 18.63 -1.66 15.51
CA VAL A 285 19.15 -2.82 16.24
C VAL A 285 18.02 -3.67 16.81
N ASP A 286 18.30 -4.97 16.93
CA ASP A 286 17.38 -5.95 17.52
C ASP A 286 17.36 -5.91 19.06
N LYS A 287 16.59 -6.82 19.68
CA LYS A 287 16.45 -6.96 21.14
C LYS A 287 17.77 -7.21 21.87
N SER A 288 18.78 -7.73 21.18
CA SER A 288 20.13 -7.97 21.73
C SER A 288 21.05 -6.77 21.56
N GLY A 289 20.62 -5.74 20.82
CA GLY A 289 21.41 -4.56 20.49
C GLY A 289 22.32 -4.75 19.27
N LYS A 290 22.18 -5.85 18.52
CA LYS A 290 22.91 -6.10 17.27
C LYS A 290 22.18 -5.42 16.11
N GLY A 291 22.94 -4.86 15.16
CA GLY A 291 22.38 -4.29 13.93
C GLY A 291 21.48 -5.30 13.21
N TYR A 292 20.28 -4.86 12.82
CA TYR A 292 19.31 -5.70 12.14
C TYR A 292 18.60 -4.91 11.05
N GLN A 293 18.75 -5.39 9.82
CA GLN A 293 18.26 -4.72 8.62
C GLN A 293 16.93 -5.32 8.19
N LEU A 294 15.93 -4.46 8.03
CA LEU A 294 14.65 -4.84 7.45
C LEU A 294 14.68 -4.67 5.94
N ARG A 295 14.27 -5.71 5.22
CA ARG A 295 14.15 -5.75 3.76
C ARG A 295 12.76 -6.25 3.42
N GLY A 296 12.01 -5.44 2.69
CA GLY A 296 10.62 -5.74 2.47
C GLY A 296 10.00 -5.06 1.29
N MET A 297 8.68 -5.11 1.30
CA MET A 297 7.84 -4.63 0.23
C MET A 297 6.76 -3.73 0.83
N SER A 298 6.43 -2.66 0.11
CA SER A 298 5.29 -1.80 0.40
C SER A 298 4.08 -2.26 -0.39
N THR A 299 2.91 -2.24 0.24
CA THR A 299 1.65 -2.26 -0.51
C THR A 299 1.57 -1.00 -1.36
N HIS A 300 0.85 -1.04 -2.47
CA HIS A 300 0.30 0.22 -3.01
C HIS A 300 -0.76 0.74 -2.01
N GLY A 301 -1.36 1.90 -2.26
CA GLY A 301 -2.43 2.43 -1.41
C GLY A 301 -3.55 1.41 -1.13
N LEU A 302 -3.77 1.15 0.17
CA LEU A 302 -4.56 0.03 0.68
C LEU A 302 -5.98 -0.04 0.12
N THR A 303 -6.60 1.09 -0.20
CA THR A 303 -7.99 1.15 -0.67
C THR A 303 -8.13 1.04 -2.17
N TRP A 304 -7.05 1.21 -2.94
CA TRP A 304 -7.04 0.93 -4.38
C TRP A 304 -6.69 -0.52 -4.69
N PHE A 305 -5.84 -1.13 -3.87
CA PHE A 305 -5.38 -2.52 -4.05
C PHE A 305 -5.62 -3.38 -2.77
N PRO A 306 -6.84 -3.36 -2.18
CA PRO A 306 -7.13 -4.01 -0.91
C PRO A 306 -6.99 -5.53 -0.95
N GLU A 307 -7.11 -6.13 -2.13
CA GLU A 307 -7.01 -7.58 -2.34
C GLU A 307 -5.61 -8.12 -1.99
N PHE A 308 -4.56 -7.31 -2.15
CA PHE A 308 -3.18 -7.71 -1.82
C PHE A 308 -2.88 -7.69 -0.31
N VAL A 309 -3.79 -7.14 0.49
CA VAL A 309 -3.74 -7.20 1.96
C VAL A 309 -4.36 -8.52 2.42
N ASN A 310 -3.61 -9.61 2.27
CA ASN A 310 -4.03 -10.94 2.67
C ASN A 310 -2.85 -11.83 3.13
N GLU A 311 -3.17 -12.87 3.89
CA GLU A 311 -2.18 -13.75 4.51
C GLU A 311 -1.35 -14.53 3.49
N SER A 312 -1.93 -14.95 2.36
CA SER A 312 -1.21 -15.72 1.35
C SER A 312 -0.16 -14.88 0.62
N ALA A 313 -0.51 -13.65 0.27
CA ALA A 313 0.43 -12.67 -0.27
C ALA A 313 1.59 -12.43 0.70
N PHE A 314 1.31 -12.06 1.95
CA PHE A 314 2.37 -11.74 2.91
C PHE A 314 3.22 -12.95 3.29
N ARG A 315 2.60 -14.14 3.35
CA ARG A 315 3.33 -15.41 3.53
C ARG A 315 4.25 -15.69 2.36
N THR A 316 3.83 -15.41 1.13
CA THR A 316 4.68 -15.56 -0.07
C THR A 316 5.89 -14.65 0.00
N LEU A 317 5.70 -13.39 0.42
CA LEU A 317 6.81 -12.46 0.62
C LEU A 317 7.81 -12.98 1.67
N ARG A 318 7.31 -13.48 2.80
CA ARG A 318 8.15 -14.05 3.86
C ARG A 318 8.88 -15.31 3.41
N ASP A 319 8.13 -16.29 2.92
CA ASP A 319 8.62 -17.67 2.74
C ASP A 319 9.35 -17.86 1.41
N ASP A 320 8.95 -17.16 0.35
CA ASP A 320 9.59 -17.27 -0.97
C ASP A 320 10.52 -16.10 -1.30
N TRP A 321 10.17 -14.87 -0.93
CA TRP A 321 10.99 -13.69 -1.26
C TRP A 321 12.00 -13.36 -0.15
N ASN A 322 11.90 -14.01 1.01
CA ASN A 322 12.73 -13.77 2.19
C ASN A 322 12.58 -12.35 2.80
N THR A 323 11.38 -11.76 2.71
CA THR A 323 11.12 -10.48 3.36
C THR A 323 10.91 -10.64 4.86
N ASN A 324 11.30 -9.63 5.63
CA ASN A 324 11.11 -9.60 7.09
C ASN A 324 10.23 -8.42 7.58
N VAL A 325 9.80 -7.55 6.66
CA VAL A 325 8.89 -6.43 6.91
C VAL A 325 7.92 -6.24 5.75
N VAL A 326 6.70 -5.79 6.08
CA VAL A 326 5.73 -5.26 5.10
C VAL A 326 5.36 -3.84 5.48
N ARG A 327 5.34 -2.93 4.51
CA ARG A 327 4.83 -1.55 4.71
C ARG A 327 3.40 -1.44 4.19
N LEU A 328 2.52 -0.87 5.01
CA LEU A 328 1.10 -0.70 4.70
C LEU A 328 0.79 0.77 4.40
N ALA A 329 0.77 1.12 3.11
CA ALA A 329 0.60 2.48 2.63
C ALA A 329 -0.87 2.97 2.74
N MET A 330 -1.24 3.58 3.88
CA MET A 330 -2.60 4.08 4.11
C MET A 330 -2.73 5.54 3.67
N TYR A 331 -3.13 5.78 2.43
CA TYR A 331 -3.30 7.12 1.88
C TYR A 331 -4.27 7.95 2.71
N VAL A 332 -3.84 9.16 3.03
CA VAL A 332 -4.59 10.07 3.90
C VAL A 332 -5.65 10.81 3.09
N ASP A 333 -5.22 11.47 2.04
CA ASP A 333 -6.00 12.27 1.11
C ASP A 333 -5.32 12.22 -0.26
N GLU A 334 -6.10 12.49 -1.30
CA GLU A 334 -5.63 12.67 -2.67
C GLU A 334 -6.60 13.68 -3.34
N TRP A 335 -6.55 14.92 -2.88
CA TRP A 335 -7.46 16.01 -3.26
C TRP A 335 -8.96 15.69 -3.12
N GLY A 336 -9.34 15.09 -2.00
CA GLY A 336 -10.72 14.71 -1.70
C GLY A 336 -11.16 13.39 -2.34
N ASN A 337 -10.22 12.57 -2.83
CA ASN A 337 -10.53 11.23 -3.32
C ASN A 337 -11.16 10.37 -2.20
N GLY A 338 -12.42 9.99 -2.40
CA GLY A 338 -13.22 9.23 -1.43
C GLY A 338 -12.65 7.86 -1.04
N GLN A 339 -11.64 7.35 -1.76
CA GLN A 339 -10.95 6.11 -1.42
C GLN A 339 -9.92 6.27 -0.31
N CYS A 340 -9.40 7.47 -0.04
CA CYS A 340 -8.37 7.66 0.99
C CYS A 340 -8.98 7.66 2.41
N TYR A 341 -8.14 7.63 3.44
CA TYR A 341 -8.56 7.64 4.84
C TYR A 341 -9.58 8.74 5.13
N MET A 342 -9.37 9.96 4.61
CA MET A 342 -10.30 11.06 4.84
C MET A 342 -11.67 10.86 4.18
N GLY A 343 -11.75 10.07 3.11
CA GLY A 343 -13.01 9.67 2.46
C GLY A 343 -13.68 8.43 3.08
N ASN A 344 -12.89 7.55 3.70
CA ASN A 344 -13.38 6.32 4.33
C ASN A 344 -12.50 5.91 5.53
N LYS A 345 -12.62 6.62 6.65
CA LYS A 345 -11.77 6.42 7.85
C LYS A 345 -11.90 5.00 8.40
N SER A 346 -13.13 4.51 8.55
CA SER A 346 -13.37 3.19 9.13
C SER A 346 -12.87 2.06 8.24
N GLY A 347 -13.15 2.10 6.93
CA GLY A 347 -12.74 1.03 6.02
C GLY A 347 -11.22 1.00 5.82
N SER A 348 -10.58 2.18 5.76
CA SER A 348 -9.12 2.28 5.67
C SER A 348 -8.46 1.74 6.94
N LEU A 349 -8.99 2.07 8.12
CA LEU A 349 -8.50 1.53 9.39
C LEU A 349 -8.71 0.01 9.47
N GLU A 350 -9.85 -0.53 9.04
CA GLU A 350 -10.11 -1.97 9.03
C GLU A 350 -9.12 -2.73 8.12
N LEU A 351 -8.85 -2.21 6.92
CA LEU A 351 -7.87 -2.79 6.00
C LEU A 351 -6.45 -2.74 6.57
N LEU A 352 -6.07 -1.62 7.19
CA LEU A 352 -4.78 -1.48 7.86
C LEU A 352 -4.67 -2.49 9.01
N GLU A 353 -5.66 -2.55 9.89
CA GLU A 353 -5.67 -3.46 11.04
C GLU A 353 -5.58 -4.92 10.58
N LYS A 354 -6.30 -5.29 9.52
CA LYS A 354 -6.18 -6.62 8.90
C LYS A 354 -4.73 -6.91 8.46
N GLY A 355 -4.07 -5.96 7.79
CA GLY A 355 -2.67 -6.11 7.37
C GLY A 355 -1.70 -6.27 8.54
N VAL A 356 -1.85 -5.46 9.59
CA VAL A 356 -1.04 -5.54 10.81
C VAL A 356 -1.26 -6.87 11.53
N ASP A 357 -2.51 -7.29 11.71
CA ASP A 357 -2.88 -8.56 12.35
C ASP A 357 -2.28 -9.76 11.58
N ILE A 358 -2.27 -9.72 10.24
CA ILE A 358 -1.61 -10.73 9.40
C ILE A 358 -0.10 -10.74 9.62
N CYS A 359 0.57 -9.59 9.64
CA CYS A 359 2.02 -9.53 9.85
C CYS A 359 2.40 -10.06 11.23
N ILE A 360 1.63 -9.73 12.26
CA ILE A 360 1.81 -10.29 13.62
C ILE A 360 1.62 -11.81 13.58
N LYS A 361 0.56 -12.31 12.92
CA LYS A 361 0.33 -13.75 12.77
C LYS A 361 1.46 -14.45 12.02
N LEU A 362 2.08 -13.80 11.04
CA LEU A 362 3.21 -14.32 10.27
C LEU A 362 4.57 -14.06 10.94
N ASP A 363 4.56 -13.41 12.10
CA ASP A 363 5.74 -13.05 12.88
C ASP A 363 6.76 -12.20 12.11
N MET A 364 6.22 -11.28 11.29
CA MET A 364 6.96 -10.27 10.51
C MET A 364 6.86 -8.90 11.17
N TYR A 365 7.80 -8.01 10.87
CA TYR A 365 7.65 -6.59 11.18
C TYR A 365 6.63 -5.94 10.22
N VAL A 366 6.03 -4.85 10.66
CA VAL A 366 5.07 -4.08 9.84
C VAL A 366 5.23 -2.60 10.07
N ILE A 367 5.27 -1.83 8.98
CA ILE A 367 5.26 -0.37 9.01
C ILE A 367 3.81 0.09 8.79
N ILE A 368 3.27 0.81 9.77
CA ILE A 368 2.01 1.56 9.64
C ILE A 368 2.35 2.93 9.08
N ASP A 369 2.03 3.13 7.81
CA ASP A 369 2.35 4.35 7.08
C ASP A 369 1.13 5.27 6.95
N TRP A 370 1.21 6.44 7.59
CA TRP A 370 0.31 7.56 7.36
C TRP A 370 0.74 8.28 6.08
N HIS A 371 0.19 7.78 4.97
CA HIS A 371 0.71 8.05 3.64
C HIS A 371 0.25 9.41 3.11
N VAL A 372 0.90 10.47 3.63
CA VAL A 372 0.82 11.84 3.13
C VAL A 372 1.49 11.92 1.77
N LEU A 373 0.74 12.38 0.78
CA LEU A 373 1.24 12.70 -0.56
C LEU A 373 0.56 13.97 -1.07
N ASN A 374 -0.78 13.94 -1.21
CA ASN A 374 -1.55 15.07 -1.70
C ASN A 374 -2.67 15.50 -0.73
N PRO A 375 -2.56 16.67 -0.09
CA PRO A 375 -1.47 17.65 -0.21
C PRO A 375 -0.23 17.27 0.62
N GLY A 376 0.91 17.85 0.23
CA GLY A 376 2.22 17.53 0.80
C GLY A 376 2.55 18.13 2.18
N ASP A 377 1.70 18.99 2.77
CA ASP A 377 1.92 19.45 4.16
C ASP A 377 1.30 18.46 5.15
N PRO A 378 2.11 17.74 5.97
CA PRO A 378 1.58 16.77 6.94
C PRO A 378 0.70 17.43 8.03
N SER A 379 0.82 18.75 8.22
CA SER A 379 0.07 19.49 9.23
C SER A 379 -1.43 19.58 8.93
N LYS A 380 -1.84 19.42 7.66
CA LYS A 380 -3.25 19.58 7.23
C LYS A 380 -4.21 18.71 8.04
N TYR A 381 -3.82 17.47 8.33
CA TYR A 381 -4.65 16.48 9.02
C TYR A 381 -4.08 16.10 10.39
N THR A 382 -3.47 17.06 11.09
CA THR A 382 -2.82 16.81 12.39
C THR A 382 -3.76 16.17 13.41
N ASN A 383 -5.02 16.63 13.51
CA ASN A 383 -5.96 16.11 14.49
C ASN A 383 -6.37 14.67 14.17
N GLU A 384 -6.62 14.38 12.90
CA GLU A 384 -6.94 13.04 12.43
C GLU A 384 -5.77 12.08 12.60
N ALA A 385 -4.54 12.54 12.32
CA ALA A 385 -3.33 11.77 12.58
C ALA A 385 -3.18 11.46 14.07
N LYS A 386 -3.42 12.42 14.97
CA LYS A 386 -3.42 12.16 16.43
C LYS A 386 -4.41 11.08 16.82
N SER A 387 -5.67 11.19 16.39
CA SER A 387 -6.70 10.19 16.71
C SER A 387 -6.38 8.81 16.12
N PHE A 388 -5.86 8.78 14.89
CA PHE A 388 -5.42 7.56 14.22
C PHE A 388 -4.27 6.90 15.00
N PHE A 389 -3.18 7.62 15.25
CA PHE A 389 -2.01 7.11 15.94
C PHE A 389 -2.30 6.74 17.40
N GLU A 390 -3.18 7.46 18.11
CA GLU A 390 -3.65 7.02 19.44
C GLU A 390 -4.36 5.66 19.35
N THR A 391 -5.21 5.48 18.35
CA THR A 391 -5.97 4.24 18.14
C THR A 391 -5.05 3.06 17.84
N VAL A 392 -4.19 3.18 16.82
CA VAL A 392 -3.33 2.06 16.40
C VAL A 392 -2.23 1.76 17.42
N SER A 393 -1.63 2.80 18.03
CA SER A 393 -0.58 2.57 19.04
C SER A 393 -1.12 1.91 20.31
N LYS A 394 -2.35 2.25 20.72
CA LYS A 394 -3.01 1.59 21.85
C LYS A 394 -3.35 0.13 21.54
N ARG A 395 -3.85 -0.16 20.33
CA ARG A 395 -4.20 -1.52 19.91
C ARG A 395 -2.98 -2.44 19.87
N TYR A 396 -1.87 -1.95 19.33
CA TYR A 396 -0.68 -2.75 19.08
C TYR A 396 0.45 -2.56 20.10
N ALA A 397 0.20 -1.89 21.22
CA ALA A 397 1.20 -1.52 22.23
C ALA A 397 2.13 -2.65 22.70
N LYS A 398 1.62 -3.90 22.73
CA LYS A 398 2.35 -5.07 23.22
C LYS A 398 3.13 -5.83 22.13
N TYR A 399 3.04 -5.41 20.87
CA TYR A 399 3.61 -6.13 19.74
C TYR A 399 4.90 -5.45 19.25
N PRO A 400 6.06 -6.11 19.34
CA PRO A 400 7.33 -5.56 18.86
C PRO A 400 7.40 -5.46 17.33
N ASN A 401 6.44 -6.04 16.62
CA ASN A 401 6.31 -6.03 15.17
C ASN A 401 6.15 -4.63 14.58
N VAL A 402 5.51 -3.70 15.32
CA VAL A 402 4.97 -2.46 14.74
C VAL A 402 5.98 -1.31 14.76
N ILE A 403 6.17 -0.71 13.58
CA ILE A 403 6.89 0.52 13.33
C ILE A 403 5.88 1.56 12.82
N TYR A 404 6.01 2.82 13.23
CA TYR A 404 5.10 3.89 12.81
C TYR A 404 5.80 4.85 11.88
N GLU A 405 5.30 5.02 10.66
CA GLU A 405 5.74 6.06 9.73
C GLU A 405 4.69 7.18 9.73
N ILE A 406 5.04 8.33 10.30
CA ILE A 406 4.05 9.36 10.67
C ILE A 406 3.71 10.31 9.53
N CYS A 407 4.54 10.38 8.50
CA CYS A 407 4.26 11.09 7.27
C CYS A 407 5.17 10.54 6.17
N ASN A 408 4.56 9.95 5.13
CA ASN A 408 5.25 9.40 3.96
C ASN A 408 6.14 10.44 3.25
N GLU A 409 5.53 11.41 2.56
CA GLU A 409 6.26 12.32 1.67
C GLU A 409 5.80 13.76 1.81
N PRO A 410 6.33 14.49 2.81
CA PRO A 410 6.20 15.94 2.83
C PRO A 410 6.74 16.56 1.53
N ASN A 411 5.94 17.38 0.86
CA ASN A 411 6.28 17.95 -0.45
C ASN A 411 5.55 19.28 -0.70
N GLY A 412 5.71 19.85 -1.91
CA GLY A 412 4.98 21.06 -2.31
C GLY A 412 5.34 22.31 -1.49
N GLY A 413 6.59 22.40 -1.02
CA GLY A 413 7.09 23.50 -0.18
C GLY A 413 6.97 23.26 1.33
N ALA A 414 6.48 22.10 1.77
CA ALA A 414 6.52 21.72 3.19
C ALA A 414 7.97 21.63 3.67
N SER A 415 8.33 22.47 4.64
CA SER A 415 9.71 22.57 5.16
C SER A 415 9.90 21.77 6.45
N TRP A 416 11.15 21.40 6.75
CA TRP A 416 11.49 20.69 7.99
C TRP A 416 11.08 21.49 9.23
N SER A 417 11.54 22.74 9.34
CA SER A 417 11.31 23.59 10.52
C SER A 417 9.90 24.17 10.60
N GLY A 418 9.26 24.46 9.47
CA GLY A 418 7.94 25.09 9.45
C GLY A 418 6.77 24.12 9.58
N ASN A 419 6.92 22.90 9.07
CA ASN A 419 5.80 21.95 8.92
C ASN A 419 6.10 20.60 9.58
N ILE A 420 7.19 19.96 9.19
CA ILE A 420 7.41 18.53 9.47
C ILE A 420 7.83 18.29 10.93
N LYS A 421 8.86 18.98 11.42
CA LYS A 421 9.32 18.85 12.82
C LYS A 421 8.23 19.26 13.82
N PRO A 422 7.53 20.40 13.66
CA PRO A 422 6.39 20.74 14.53
C PRO A 422 5.22 19.75 14.47
N TYR A 423 4.99 19.12 13.31
CA TYR A 423 4.03 18.03 13.18
C TYR A 423 4.49 16.79 13.97
N ALA A 424 5.73 16.35 13.77
CA ALA A 424 6.30 15.19 14.46
C ALA A 424 6.28 15.35 15.98
N GLU A 425 6.63 16.52 16.51
CA GLU A 425 6.58 16.87 17.94
C GLU A 425 5.17 16.80 18.52
N LYS A 426 4.12 16.91 17.69
CA LYS A 426 2.72 16.72 18.12
C LYS A 426 2.25 15.27 18.05
N ILE A 427 2.80 14.46 17.15
CA ILE A 427 2.36 13.06 16.92
C ILE A 427 3.16 12.07 17.76
N ILE A 428 4.49 12.23 17.87
CA ILE A 428 5.35 11.31 18.61
C ILE A 428 4.89 11.11 20.06
N PRO A 429 4.55 12.16 20.84
CA PRO A 429 4.05 11.98 22.21
C PRO A 429 2.77 11.14 22.30
N VAL A 430 1.89 11.22 21.28
CA VAL A 430 0.65 10.43 21.21
C VAL A 430 0.97 8.94 21.09
N ILE A 431 1.90 8.59 20.20
CA ILE A 431 2.37 7.21 20.04
C ILE A 431 3.09 6.75 21.31
N ARG A 432 4.02 7.56 21.84
CA ARG A 432 4.86 7.22 23.00
C ARG A 432 4.05 6.96 24.28
N LYS A 433 2.87 7.59 24.42
CA LYS A 433 1.93 7.33 25.53
C LYS A 433 1.50 5.86 25.60
N ASN A 434 1.40 5.17 24.45
CA ASN A 434 0.96 3.79 24.37
C ASN A 434 2.10 2.81 24.02
N ALA A 435 3.05 3.23 23.18
CA ALA A 435 4.15 2.43 22.66
C ALA A 435 5.51 3.16 22.86
N PRO A 436 6.01 3.24 24.11
CA PRO A 436 7.13 4.11 24.48
C PRO A 436 8.45 3.78 23.78
N ASN A 437 8.64 2.52 23.38
CA ASN A 437 9.90 2.05 22.80
C ASN A 437 9.83 1.77 21.29
N SER A 438 8.67 1.95 20.64
CA SER A 438 8.51 1.67 19.21
C SER A 438 9.45 2.51 18.33
N VAL A 439 9.83 1.99 17.17
CA VAL A 439 10.54 2.80 16.17
C VAL A 439 9.53 3.69 15.45
N ILE A 440 9.87 4.96 15.27
CA ILE A 440 9.07 5.93 14.53
C ILE A 440 9.90 6.47 13.36
N ILE A 441 9.38 6.37 12.15
CA ILE A 441 9.94 6.93 10.92
C ILE A 441 9.24 8.27 10.65
N VAL A 442 10.01 9.30 10.35
CA VAL A 442 9.50 10.65 10.03
C VAL A 442 9.94 11.02 8.61
N GLY A 443 8.98 11.36 7.75
CA GLY A 443 9.24 11.87 6.41
C GLY A 443 10.08 13.14 6.41
N THR A 444 10.77 13.41 5.32
CA THR A 444 11.62 14.60 5.16
C THR A 444 11.14 15.47 3.99
N PRO A 445 11.60 16.74 3.84
CA PRO A 445 11.14 17.59 2.74
C PRO A 445 11.41 17.00 1.36
N THR A 446 10.68 17.51 0.37
CA THR A 446 10.87 17.19 -1.05
C THR A 446 10.69 15.70 -1.32
N TRP A 447 9.51 15.17 -1.00
CA TRP A 447 9.17 13.74 -1.13
C TRP A 447 10.16 12.85 -0.39
N SER A 448 10.47 13.21 0.86
CA SER A 448 11.41 12.48 1.70
C SER A 448 12.82 12.34 1.11
N GLN A 449 13.38 13.42 0.55
CA GLN A 449 14.74 13.42 -0.04
C GLN A 449 15.75 14.22 0.77
N GLU A 450 15.32 15.29 1.44
CA GLU A 450 16.21 16.25 2.13
C GLU A 450 16.53 15.82 3.57
N ILE A 451 17.28 14.74 3.72
CA ILE A 451 17.68 14.19 5.02
C ILE A 451 18.80 15.00 5.72
N ASP A 452 19.42 15.96 5.04
CA ASP A 452 20.35 16.94 5.62
C ASP A 452 19.64 17.90 6.60
N LYS A 453 18.34 18.12 6.43
CA LYS A 453 17.54 18.99 7.33
C LYS A 453 17.40 18.38 8.74
N PRO A 454 16.93 17.14 8.91
CA PRO A 454 16.92 16.51 10.23
C PRO A 454 18.32 16.21 10.79
N LEU A 455 19.35 16.08 9.96
CA LEU A 455 20.73 16.01 10.46
C LEU A 455 21.14 17.31 11.15
N SER A 456 20.80 18.45 10.54
CA SER A 456 21.14 19.77 11.07
C SER A 456 20.27 20.17 12.27
N ASP A 457 19.02 19.74 12.30
CA ASP A 457 18.05 20.07 13.36
C ASP A 457 17.23 18.84 13.79
N PRO A 458 17.85 17.86 14.49
CA PRO A 458 17.21 16.59 14.80
C PRO A 458 16.04 16.74 15.79
N LEU A 459 15.24 15.67 15.87
CA LEU A 459 14.17 15.50 16.84
C LEU A 459 14.77 14.96 18.14
N ASN A 460 14.43 15.57 19.28
CA ASN A 460 14.92 15.12 20.58
C ASN A 460 14.10 13.95 21.15
N TYR A 461 14.02 12.85 20.40
CA TYR A 461 13.33 11.63 20.79
C TYR A 461 14.20 10.40 20.49
N LYS A 462 14.14 9.41 21.38
CA LYS A 462 14.74 8.08 21.13
C LYS A 462 13.92 7.29 20.10
N ASN A 463 14.58 6.34 19.45
CA ASN A 463 13.98 5.41 18.49
C ASN A 463 13.23 6.13 17.35
N VAL A 464 13.82 7.23 16.85
CA VAL A 464 13.37 7.94 15.66
C VAL A 464 14.35 7.67 14.53
N MET A 465 13.82 7.44 13.33
CA MET A 465 14.56 7.37 12.08
C MET A 465 13.93 8.34 11.07
N TYR A 466 14.69 8.73 10.06
CA TYR A 466 14.26 9.67 9.03
C TYR A 466 14.10 8.95 7.70
N ALA A 467 12.96 9.19 7.04
CA ALA A 467 12.68 8.58 5.75
C ALA A 467 13.58 9.19 4.67
N PHE A 468 14.14 8.32 3.84
CA PHE A 468 14.73 8.69 2.54
C PHE A 468 14.04 7.89 1.44
N HIS A 469 13.43 8.54 0.45
CA HIS A 469 12.82 7.88 -0.70
C HIS A 469 13.60 8.18 -1.97
N PHE A 470 13.70 7.17 -2.85
CA PHE A 470 14.32 7.34 -4.15
C PHE A 470 13.66 6.46 -5.22
N TYR A 471 13.83 6.86 -6.48
CA TYR A 471 13.38 6.13 -7.66
C TYR A 471 14.58 6.05 -8.58
N ALA A 472 15.07 4.83 -8.81
CA ALA A 472 16.43 4.60 -9.29
C ALA A 472 16.73 5.28 -10.63
N ALA A 473 15.77 5.31 -11.55
CA ALA A 473 15.95 5.94 -12.86
C ALA A 473 15.93 7.48 -12.83
N THR A 474 15.66 8.10 -11.67
CA THR A 474 15.62 9.56 -11.52
C THR A 474 16.69 10.07 -10.55
N HIS A 475 16.95 9.34 -9.46
CA HIS A 475 17.57 9.90 -8.26
C HIS A 475 19.02 9.44 -8.03
N ALA A 476 19.78 9.11 -9.07
CA ALA A 476 21.20 8.77 -8.96
C ALA A 476 22.03 9.85 -8.23
N GLY A 477 21.70 11.13 -8.48
CA GLY A 477 22.40 12.29 -7.93
C GLY A 477 22.23 12.52 -6.42
N LEU A 478 21.29 11.85 -5.75
CA LEU A 478 21.03 12.06 -4.31
C LEU A 478 22.00 11.26 -3.41
N ARG A 479 22.68 10.26 -3.96
CA ARG A 479 23.47 9.26 -3.22
C ARG A 479 24.56 9.86 -2.33
N SER A 480 25.35 10.80 -2.85
CA SER A 480 26.44 11.39 -2.07
C SER A 480 25.95 12.18 -0.86
N ASN A 481 24.78 12.83 -0.94
CA ASN A 481 24.17 13.49 0.22
C ASN A 481 23.73 12.47 1.28
N VAL A 482 23.16 11.34 0.84
CA VAL A 482 22.77 10.24 1.74
C VAL A 482 24.00 9.64 2.43
N GLU A 483 25.05 9.37 1.67
CA GLU A 483 26.34 8.89 2.18
C GLU A 483 26.91 9.81 3.26
N ASN A 484 26.91 11.12 3.00
CA ASN A 484 27.36 12.13 3.95
C ASN A 484 26.52 12.15 5.24
N CYS A 485 25.19 12.11 5.13
CA CYS A 485 24.31 12.16 6.31
C CYS A 485 24.42 10.90 7.18
N VAL A 486 24.52 9.73 6.54
CA VAL A 486 24.71 8.45 7.23
C VAL A 486 26.08 8.40 7.91
N ALA A 487 27.14 8.89 7.26
CA ALA A 487 28.49 8.95 7.85
C ALA A 487 28.54 9.84 9.10
N GLN A 488 27.68 10.86 9.19
CA GLN A 488 27.51 11.71 10.37
C GLN A 488 26.58 11.13 11.44
N GLY A 489 26.07 9.90 11.24
CA GLY A 489 25.30 9.16 12.23
C GLY A 489 23.80 9.38 12.19
N LEU A 490 23.25 9.96 11.12
CA LEU A 490 21.81 10.11 10.96
C LEU A 490 21.13 8.73 10.85
N PRO A 491 20.12 8.41 11.68
CA PRO A 491 19.37 7.17 11.53
C PRO A 491 18.41 7.25 10.34
N VAL A 492 18.77 6.59 9.24
CA VAL A 492 18.00 6.59 7.98
C VAL A 492 17.24 5.27 7.82
N PHE A 493 15.98 5.37 7.37
CA PHE A 493 15.19 4.23 6.90
C PHE A 493 14.68 4.56 5.49
N VAL A 494 14.86 3.68 4.52
CA VAL A 494 14.35 3.85 3.16
C VAL A 494 12.96 3.23 3.06
N SER A 495 11.95 3.89 3.62
CA SER A 495 10.60 3.31 3.76
C SER A 495 9.90 3.12 2.41
N GLU A 496 10.38 3.78 1.36
CA GLU A 496 9.91 3.58 0.00
C GLU A 496 11.05 3.76 -1.01
N PHE A 497 11.11 2.87 -1.99
CA PHE A 497 11.86 3.12 -3.22
C PHE A 497 11.28 2.38 -4.42
N GLY A 498 11.49 2.94 -5.62
CA GLY A 498 11.19 2.30 -6.90
C GLY A 498 12.45 1.97 -7.70
N THR A 499 12.42 0.87 -8.46
CA THR A 499 13.44 0.58 -9.48
C THR A 499 13.26 1.41 -10.73
N CYS A 500 12.06 1.98 -10.91
CA CYS A 500 11.67 2.79 -12.04
C CYS A 500 11.93 4.29 -11.79
N ASP A 501 11.45 5.16 -12.68
CA ASP A 501 11.52 6.61 -12.48
C ASP A 501 10.47 7.10 -11.45
N ALA A 502 10.62 8.35 -11.02
CA ALA A 502 9.76 8.94 -9.98
C ALA A 502 8.27 9.05 -10.35
N SER A 503 7.89 8.80 -11.61
CA SER A 503 6.47 8.76 -12.00
C SER A 503 5.79 7.43 -11.63
N GLY A 504 6.57 6.38 -11.34
CA GLY A 504 6.08 5.02 -11.15
C GLY A 504 5.90 4.22 -12.46
N GLY A 505 5.91 4.90 -13.61
CA GLY A 505 5.57 4.32 -14.92
C GLY A 505 6.66 4.38 -15.99
N GLY A 506 7.78 5.06 -15.74
CA GLY A 506 8.90 5.11 -16.69
C GLY A 506 9.81 3.88 -16.63
N ALA A 507 10.98 3.95 -17.27
CA ALA A 507 11.90 2.82 -17.38
C ALA A 507 12.50 2.41 -16.02
N ASN A 508 12.85 1.12 -15.89
CA ASN A 508 13.66 0.63 -14.78
C ASN A 508 15.14 1.02 -14.95
N ASP A 509 15.82 1.29 -13.85
CA ASP A 509 17.28 1.34 -13.79
C ASP A 509 17.80 0.38 -12.71
N PHE A 510 17.99 -0.87 -13.10
CA PHE A 510 18.48 -1.91 -12.20
C PHE A 510 19.96 -1.75 -11.82
N ASN A 511 20.76 -1.08 -12.66
CA ASN A 511 22.15 -0.81 -12.34
C ASN A 511 22.23 0.20 -11.19
N GLU A 512 21.46 1.27 -11.28
CA GLU A 512 21.40 2.27 -10.23
C GLU A 512 20.71 1.73 -8.96
N THR A 513 19.66 0.90 -9.14
CA THR A 513 19.03 0.17 -8.03
C THR A 513 20.07 -0.69 -7.29
N GLN A 514 20.86 -1.50 -8.01
CA GLN A 514 21.88 -2.35 -7.40
C GLN A 514 22.89 -1.54 -6.60
N LYS A 515 23.37 -0.41 -7.14
CA LYS A 515 24.30 0.45 -6.39
C LYS A 515 23.64 0.94 -5.10
N TRP A 516 22.39 1.39 -5.14
CA TRP A 516 21.67 1.90 -3.95
C TRP A 516 21.52 0.83 -2.89
N LEU A 517 20.98 -0.33 -3.25
CA LEU A 517 20.74 -1.42 -2.31
C LEU A 517 22.05 -2.00 -1.76
N SER A 518 23.10 -2.11 -2.58
CA SER A 518 24.44 -2.54 -2.11
C SER A 518 25.01 -1.59 -1.05
N TYR A 519 24.83 -0.28 -1.23
CA TYR A 519 25.21 0.71 -0.24
C TYR A 519 24.41 0.54 1.06
N PHE A 520 23.09 0.38 0.97
CA PHE A 520 22.24 0.17 2.14
C PHE A 520 22.57 -1.12 2.88
N ASP A 521 22.82 -2.22 2.17
CA ASP A 521 23.25 -3.49 2.77
C ASP A 521 24.61 -3.37 3.46
N LYS A 522 25.56 -2.62 2.88
CA LYS A 522 26.85 -2.32 3.53
C LYS A 522 26.67 -1.52 4.83
N GLN A 523 25.72 -0.60 4.86
CA GLN A 523 25.46 0.28 6.01
C GLN A 523 24.42 -0.25 6.99
N GLY A 524 23.76 -1.39 6.72
CA GLY A 524 22.65 -1.89 7.54
C GLY A 524 21.36 -1.06 7.44
N ILE A 525 21.19 -0.25 6.40
CA ILE A 525 20.03 0.63 6.21
C ILE A 525 18.86 -0.19 5.69
N SER A 526 17.74 -0.14 6.41
CA SER A 526 16.53 -0.89 6.05
C SER A 526 15.78 -0.25 4.87
N TYR A 527 15.11 -1.08 4.06
CA TYR A 527 14.38 -0.61 2.88
C TYR A 527 13.09 -1.39 2.56
N CYS A 528 12.12 -0.72 1.91
CA CYS A 528 10.91 -1.31 1.36
C CYS A 528 10.66 -0.89 -0.10
N ASN A 529 10.49 -1.86 -1.01
CA ASN A 529 10.22 -1.56 -2.42
C ASN A 529 8.74 -1.28 -2.71
N TRP A 530 8.49 -0.29 -3.57
CA TRP A 530 7.18 0.04 -4.14
C TRP A 530 6.98 -0.67 -5.50
N SER A 531 5.90 -1.44 -5.74
CA SER A 531 4.90 -1.92 -4.76
C SER A 531 4.24 -3.27 -5.13
N ILE A 532 3.64 -3.92 -4.12
CA ILE A 532 2.85 -5.15 -4.24
C ILE A 532 1.46 -4.83 -4.80
N CYS A 533 1.35 -4.68 -6.11
CA CYS A 533 0.08 -4.64 -6.83
C CYS A 533 0.27 -5.09 -8.28
N ASN A 534 -0.85 -5.16 -8.99
CA ASN A 534 -0.93 -5.51 -10.42
C ASN A 534 -1.36 -4.31 -11.29
N LYS A 535 -1.06 -3.08 -10.84
CA LYS A 535 -1.29 -1.89 -11.64
C LYS A 535 -0.45 -1.98 -12.91
N ASP A 536 -0.98 -1.48 -14.02
CA ASP A 536 -0.25 -1.42 -15.28
C ASP A 536 0.76 -0.26 -15.26
N GLU A 537 1.82 -0.43 -14.49
CA GLU A 537 2.93 0.51 -14.35
C GLU A 537 4.23 -0.24 -14.02
N THR A 538 5.36 0.37 -14.34
CA THR A 538 6.68 -0.28 -14.24
C THR A 538 7.06 -0.65 -12.80
N CYS A 539 6.74 0.21 -11.83
CA CYS A 539 7.05 -0.06 -10.43
C CYS A 539 6.13 -1.11 -9.77
N SER A 540 5.06 -1.58 -10.43
CA SER A 540 4.31 -2.73 -9.93
C SER A 540 5.13 -4.01 -10.05
N VAL A 541 5.16 -4.84 -9.01
CA VAL A 541 5.90 -6.12 -9.06
C VAL A 541 5.11 -7.26 -9.72
N LEU A 542 3.79 -7.11 -9.89
CA LEU A 542 2.92 -8.12 -10.49
C LEU A 542 2.35 -7.62 -11.81
N ARG A 543 2.21 -8.51 -12.78
CA ARG A 543 1.61 -8.18 -14.08
C ARG A 543 0.11 -7.91 -13.94
N PRO A 544 -0.48 -7.04 -14.78
CA PRO A 544 -1.93 -6.84 -14.80
C PRO A 544 -2.72 -8.15 -14.85
N GLY A 545 -3.75 -8.26 -14.01
CA GLY A 545 -4.60 -9.44 -13.91
C GLY A 545 -4.04 -10.58 -13.04
N THR A 546 -2.82 -10.45 -12.52
CA THR A 546 -2.26 -11.41 -11.56
C THR A 546 -3.11 -11.48 -10.30
N SER A 547 -3.37 -12.70 -9.81
CA SER A 547 -4.13 -12.95 -8.58
C SER A 547 -3.41 -12.40 -7.35
N ALA A 548 -4.15 -11.86 -6.39
CA ALA A 548 -3.59 -11.37 -5.13
C ALA A 548 -3.24 -12.46 -4.11
N ASN A 549 -3.55 -13.73 -4.38
CA ASN A 549 -3.47 -14.81 -3.39
C ASN A 549 -2.05 -15.42 -3.23
N GLY A 550 -0.99 -14.66 -3.52
CA GLY A 550 0.39 -15.13 -3.37
C GLY A 550 0.74 -16.30 -4.31
N ASN A 551 1.77 -17.07 -3.94
CA ASN A 551 2.32 -18.18 -4.72
C ASN A 551 2.65 -17.82 -6.18
N TRP A 552 3.12 -16.59 -6.39
CA TRP A 552 3.41 -16.05 -7.71
C TRP A 552 4.60 -16.77 -8.36
N SER A 553 4.37 -17.27 -9.56
CA SER A 553 5.40 -17.78 -10.45
C SER A 553 6.15 -16.62 -11.12
N GLU A 554 7.30 -16.89 -11.74
CA GLU A 554 8.01 -15.86 -12.51
C GLU A 554 7.19 -15.25 -13.65
N SER A 555 6.24 -16.01 -14.22
CA SER A 555 5.35 -15.49 -15.27
C SER A 555 4.32 -14.49 -14.76
N ASP A 556 4.06 -14.46 -13.45
CA ASP A 556 3.16 -13.50 -12.81
C ASP A 556 3.85 -12.16 -12.51
N LEU A 557 5.18 -12.15 -12.50
CA LEU A 557 5.99 -10.99 -12.11
C LEU A 557 6.30 -10.07 -13.30
N THR A 558 6.29 -8.77 -13.06
CA THR A 558 6.89 -7.79 -13.98
C THR A 558 8.41 -7.94 -13.98
N GLU A 559 9.10 -7.18 -14.83
CA GLU A 559 10.56 -7.12 -14.80
C GLU A 559 11.08 -6.64 -13.44
N ASN A 560 10.47 -5.58 -12.89
CA ASN A 560 10.74 -5.11 -11.52
C ASN A 560 10.52 -6.22 -10.49
N GLY A 561 9.37 -6.90 -10.53
CA GLY A 561 9.06 -7.96 -9.58
C GLY A 561 10.05 -9.13 -9.62
N LYS A 562 10.50 -9.54 -10.81
CA LYS A 562 11.55 -10.57 -10.95
C LYS A 562 12.86 -10.11 -10.33
N TRP A 563 13.27 -8.88 -10.63
CA TRP A 563 14.52 -8.33 -10.12
C TRP A 563 14.50 -8.22 -8.59
N MET A 564 13.43 -7.64 -8.02
CA MET A 564 13.27 -7.48 -6.58
C MET A 564 13.18 -8.81 -5.84
N ARG A 565 12.40 -9.78 -6.36
CA ARG A 565 12.34 -11.13 -5.79
C ARG A 565 13.73 -11.77 -5.75
N ASN A 566 14.49 -11.68 -6.84
CA ASN A 566 15.83 -12.26 -6.92
C ASN A 566 16.83 -11.55 -6.01
N TRP A 567 16.71 -10.24 -5.83
CA TRP A 567 17.52 -9.47 -4.89
C TRP A 567 17.25 -9.90 -3.45
N LEU A 568 15.98 -9.92 -3.05
CA LEU A 568 15.57 -10.23 -1.68
C LEU A 568 15.91 -11.67 -1.29
N LYS A 569 15.77 -12.65 -2.20
CA LYS A 569 16.13 -14.05 -1.93
C LYS A 569 17.61 -14.30 -1.64
N LYS A 570 18.50 -13.37 -2.01
CA LYS A 570 19.94 -13.50 -1.78
C LYS A 570 20.39 -12.98 -0.42
N HIS A 571 19.52 -12.27 0.31
CA HIS A 571 19.82 -11.54 1.54
C HIS A 571 18.90 -12.00 2.65
#